data_AF-A0AA97I1S1-F1
#
_entry.id   AF-A0AA97I1S1-F1
#
_cell.length_a   1.000
_cell.length_b   1.000
_cell.length_c   1.000
_cell.angle_alpha   90.00
_cell.angle_beta   90.00
_cell.angle_gamma   90.00
#
_symmetry.space_group_name_H-M   'P 1'
#
loop_
_entity.id
_entity.type
_entity.pdbx_description
1 polymer ?
#
loop_
_entity_poly.entity_id
_entity_poly.type
_entity_poly.pdbx_seq_one_letter_code
_entity_poly.pdbx_strand_id
1 'polypeptide(L)'
;MAANIELTLKDVMLSFPSLFSPKKSEFKDAQGNVTHTFSYECNLIIDRDDPQVETVKKAIRTVLSEEWPNSPPTIPADRRCLRSGMVEDPDTGEQKARWDGYDGKVFVSCRRKVQSPHEPNPVQIIDGIRGPVDPETGKRPYPRLKESDGKIYAGAKVNAIIRIYAYNGAKDGNPHRINASIEAVQFAGHGEKFGAKPVDVDSAFDEVEGLMEDGFSDGSGAQQGQSNSAIDDELL
;
A
#
# COMPACT_ATOMS: atom_id res chain seq x y z
N MET A 1 -27.50 -5.66 -11.63
CA MET A 1 -26.29 -4.97 -11.14
C MET A 1 -25.80 -5.75 -9.93
N ALA A 2 -24.52 -6.11 -9.86
CA ALA A 2 -23.98 -6.76 -8.67
C ALA A 2 -24.10 -5.80 -7.48
N ALA A 3 -24.64 -6.31 -6.38
CA ALA A 3 -24.82 -5.55 -5.15
C ALA A 3 -23.46 -5.04 -4.66
N ASN A 4 -23.36 -3.74 -4.42
CA ASN A 4 -22.20 -3.14 -3.79
C ASN A 4 -22.62 -2.03 -2.84
N ILE A 5 -21.92 -1.93 -1.72
CA ILE A 5 -22.20 -0.96 -0.66
C ILE A 5 -20.94 -0.16 -0.40
N GLU A 6 -21.05 1.15 -0.52
CA GLU A 6 -19.99 2.08 -0.16
C GLU A 6 -20.09 2.44 1.33
N LEU A 7 -18.96 2.38 2.03
CA LEU A 7 -18.84 2.75 3.43
C LEU A 7 -17.67 3.70 3.63
N THR A 8 -17.83 4.65 4.55
CA THR A 8 -16.72 5.45 5.06
C THR A 8 -16.31 4.91 6.42
N LEU A 9 -15.08 4.46 6.54
CA LEU A 9 -14.43 4.12 7.80
C LEU A 9 -13.60 5.32 8.28
N LYS A 10 -13.61 5.60 9.58
CA LYS A 10 -12.96 6.73 10.22
C LYS A 10 -12.01 6.27 11.32
N ASP A 11 -10.91 7.01 11.49
CA ASP A 11 -9.85 6.75 12.48
C ASP A 11 -9.40 5.27 12.53
N VAL A 12 -9.23 4.66 11.36
CA VAL A 12 -8.74 3.28 11.24
C VAL A 12 -7.23 3.28 11.02
N MET A 13 -6.55 2.23 11.47
CA MET A 13 -5.10 2.12 11.33
C MET A 13 -4.74 1.40 10.03
N LEU A 14 -3.85 1.99 9.25
CA LEU A 14 -3.44 1.50 7.94
C LEU A 14 -2.35 0.42 8.07
N SER A 15 -2.46 -0.66 7.33
CA SER A 15 -1.46 -1.73 7.26
C SER A 15 -1.25 -2.21 5.83
N PHE A 16 -0.04 -2.66 5.51
CA PHE A 16 0.35 -3.10 4.16
C PHE A 16 -0.08 -2.14 3.04
N PRO A 17 0.21 -0.83 3.12
CA PRO A 17 -0.26 0.13 2.12
C PRO A 17 0.51 0.00 0.81
N SER A 18 -0.11 -0.55 -0.22
CA SER A 18 0.32 -0.45 -1.63
C SER A 18 -0.66 0.46 -2.37
N LEU A 19 -0.61 1.75 -2.04
CA LEU A 19 -1.58 2.76 -2.48
C LEU A 19 -1.02 3.72 -3.54
N PHE A 20 0.28 4.02 -3.51
CA PHE A 20 0.90 4.89 -4.53
C PHE A 20 1.29 4.15 -5.81
N SER A 21 1.59 2.85 -5.69
CA SER A 21 1.89 1.97 -6.81
C SER A 21 1.15 0.64 -6.66
N PRO A 22 0.57 0.08 -7.74
CA PRO A 22 -0.15 -1.18 -7.66
C PRO A 22 0.84 -2.34 -7.54
N LYS A 23 0.48 -3.33 -6.73
CA LYS A 23 1.20 -4.59 -6.67
C LYS A 23 0.90 -5.45 -7.88
N LYS A 24 1.95 -5.99 -8.50
CA LYS A 24 1.86 -7.00 -9.56
C LYS A 24 1.63 -8.38 -8.91
N SER A 25 0.59 -9.08 -9.36
CA SER A 25 0.32 -10.48 -8.99
C SER A 25 0.31 -11.33 -10.26
N GLU A 26 0.90 -12.51 -10.19
CA GLU A 26 0.93 -13.48 -11.29
C GLU A 26 -0.07 -14.60 -11.01
N PHE A 27 -0.87 -14.93 -12.02
CA PHE A 27 -1.80 -16.05 -11.97
C PHE A 27 -1.46 -17.00 -13.11
N LYS A 28 -1.15 -18.25 -12.75
CA LYS A 28 -0.89 -19.33 -13.70
C LYS A 28 -2.15 -20.18 -13.82
N ASP A 29 -2.69 -20.30 -15.02
CA ASP A 29 -3.83 -21.18 -15.27
C ASP A 29 -3.40 -22.66 -15.33
N ALA A 30 -4.37 -23.56 -15.45
CA ALA A 30 -4.13 -25.01 -15.51
C ALA A 30 -3.34 -25.43 -16.77
N GLN A 31 -3.35 -24.61 -17.82
CA GLN A 31 -2.63 -24.80 -19.08
C GLN A 31 -1.21 -24.23 -19.02
N GLY A 32 -0.84 -23.56 -17.94
CA GLY A 32 0.46 -22.99 -17.69
C GLY A 32 0.65 -21.56 -18.20
N ASN A 33 -0.40 -20.91 -18.72
CA ASN A 33 -0.33 -19.51 -19.14
C ASN A 33 -0.26 -18.60 -17.92
N VAL A 34 0.64 -17.62 -17.98
CA VAL A 34 0.81 -16.62 -16.93
C VAL A 34 0.06 -15.36 -17.32
N THR A 35 -0.86 -14.95 -16.46
CA THR A 35 -1.53 -13.64 -16.55
C THR A 35 -1.06 -12.76 -15.41
N HIS A 36 -0.86 -11.48 -15.70
CA HIS A 36 -0.51 -10.49 -14.70
C HIS A 36 -1.72 -9.64 -14.34
N THR A 37 -1.90 -9.41 -13.04
CA THR A 37 -2.91 -8.50 -12.53
C THR A 37 -2.25 -7.44 -11.65
N PHE A 38 -2.78 -6.22 -11.71
CA PHE A 38 -2.29 -5.10 -10.94
C PHE A 38 -3.38 -4.67 -9.97
N SER A 39 -3.00 -4.47 -8.71
CA SER A 39 -3.96 -4.04 -7.69
C SER A 39 -3.35 -3.17 -6.63
N TYR A 40 -4.10 -2.16 -6.23
CA TYR A 40 -3.85 -1.40 -5.02
C TYR A 40 -4.44 -2.16 -3.84
N GLU A 41 -3.69 -2.27 -2.76
CA GLU A 41 -4.08 -3.06 -1.59
C GLU A 41 -3.72 -2.37 -0.29
N CYS A 42 -4.55 -2.60 0.71
CA CYS A 42 -4.27 -2.24 2.10
C CYS A 42 -5.17 -3.05 3.04
N ASN A 43 -4.77 -3.12 4.30
CA ASN A 43 -5.64 -3.54 5.39
C ASN A 43 -5.98 -2.32 6.26
N LEU A 44 -7.24 -2.24 6.66
CA LEU A 44 -7.76 -1.22 7.56
C LEU A 44 -8.08 -1.90 8.89
N ILE A 45 -7.26 -1.65 9.91
CA ILE A 45 -7.38 -2.24 11.24
C ILE A 45 -8.37 -1.40 12.06
N ILE A 46 -9.28 -2.08 12.73
CA ILE A 46 -10.35 -1.50 13.52
C ILE A 46 -10.36 -2.19 14.89
N ASP A 47 -10.55 -1.41 15.95
CA ASP A 47 -10.82 -1.98 17.27
C ASP A 47 -12.10 -2.83 17.23
N ARG A 48 -12.07 -3.96 17.93
CA ARG A 48 -13.15 -4.96 17.85
C ARG A 48 -14.50 -4.42 18.35
N ASP A 49 -14.45 -3.50 19.32
CA ASP A 49 -15.60 -2.88 19.95
C ASP A 49 -16.08 -1.61 19.22
N ASP A 50 -15.39 -1.20 18.14
CA ASP A 50 -15.79 -0.05 17.35
C ASP A 50 -17.12 -0.32 16.61
N PRO A 51 -18.13 0.58 16.69
CA PRO A 51 -19.42 0.44 16.00
C PRO A 51 -19.32 0.24 14.47
N GLN A 52 -18.22 0.69 13.85
CA GLN A 52 -17.95 0.52 12.43
C GLN A 52 -17.83 -0.95 12.05
N VAL A 53 -17.41 -1.83 12.97
CA VAL A 53 -17.34 -3.28 12.76
C VAL A 53 -18.72 -3.85 12.46
N GLU A 54 -19.76 -3.44 13.20
CA GLU A 54 -21.12 -3.91 12.93
C GLU A 54 -21.69 -3.30 11.64
N THR A 55 -21.27 -2.08 11.30
CA THR A 55 -21.63 -1.44 10.01
C THR A 55 -21.07 -2.24 8.83
N VAL A 56 -19.81 -2.68 8.91
CA VAL A 56 -19.19 -3.55 7.91
C VAL A 56 -19.87 -4.92 7.86
N LYS A 57 -20.16 -5.54 9.01
CA LYS A 57 -20.89 -6.82 9.06
C LYS A 57 -22.28 -6.71 8.42
N LYS A 58 -23.02 -5.63 8.69
CA LYS A 58 -24.33 -5.37 8.09
C LYS A 58 -24.22 -5.24 6.57
N ALA A 59 -23.26 -4.47 6.08
CA ALA A 59 -23.04 -4.33 4.64
C ALA A 59 -22.69 -5.67 3.96
N ILE A 60 -21.86 -6.50 4.60
CA ILE A 60 -21.55 -7.86 4.13
C ILE A 60 -22.84 -8.71 4.04
N ARG A 61 -23.69 -8.68 5.07
CA ARG A 61 -24.97 -9.41 5.08
C ARG A 61 -25.90 -8.94 3.95
N THR A 62 -26.01 -7.63 3.74
CA THR A 62 -26.83 -7.06 2.66
C THR A 62 -26.32 -7.47 1.28
N VAL A 63 -25.02 -7.32 1.02
CA VAL A 63 -24.41 -7.74 -0.25
C VAL A 63 -24.62 -9.24 -0.50
N LEU A 64 -24.50 -10.08 0.53
CA LEU A 64 -24.80 -11.52 0.43
C LEU A 64 -26.25 -11.79 0.04
N SER A 65 -27.21 -11.14 0.71
CA SER A 65 -28.64 -11.35 0.45
C SER A 65 -29.09 -10.83 -0.91
N GLU A 66 -28.46 -9.76 -1.41
CA GLU A 66 -28.80 -9.19 -2.71
C GLU A 66 -28.19 -9.98 -3.88
N GLU A 67 -26.97 -10.48 -3.74
CA GLU A 67 -26.33 -11.29 -4.79
C GLU A 67 -26.92 -12.70 -4.88
N TRP A 68 -27.27 -13.31 -3.73
CA TRP A 68 -27.80 -14.66 -3.66
C TRP A 68 -29.11 -14.75 -2.86
N PRO A 69 -30.23 -14.17 -3.36
CA PRO A 69 -31.47 -14.04 -2.60
C PRO A 69 -32.14 -15.39 -2.28
N ASN A 70 -31.95 -16.41 -3.13
CA ASN A 70 -32.64 -17.69 -3.01
C ASN A 70 -31.78 -18.81 -2.39
N SER A 71 -30.46 -18.66 -2.44
CA SER A 71 -29.52 -19.69 -1.97
C SER A 71 -28.17 -19.05 -1.62
N PRO A 72 -28.08 -18.34 -0.48
CA PRO A 72 -26.85 -17.67 -0.08
C PRO A 72 -25.77 -18.71 0.27
N PRO A 73 -24.60 -18.67 -0.39
CA PRO A 73 -23.52 -19.58 -0.07
C PRO A 73 -22.95 -19.26 1.32
N THR A 74 -22.51 -20.30 2.04
CA THR A 74 -21.70 -20.10 3.24
C THR A 74 -20.29 -19.72 2.81
N ILE A 75 -19.93 -18.44 2.95
CA ILE A 75 -18.59 -17.95 2.63
C ILE A 75 -17.72 -17.99 3.90
N PRO A 76 -16.63 -18.78 3.93
CA PRO A 76 -15.68 -18.83 5.06
C PRO A 76 -15.02 -17.49 5.37
N ALA A 77 -14.53 -17.30 6.60
CA ALA A 77 -13.99 -16.02 7.06
C ALA A 77 -12.74 -15.55 6.27
N ASP A 78 -11.87 -16.47 5.85
CA ASP A 78 -10.70 -16.21 5.00
C ASP A 78 -11.08 -15.72 3.58
N ARG A 79 -12.34 -15.91 3.17
CA ARG A 79 -12.91 -15.45 1.89
C ARG A 79 -13.80 -14.23 2.03
N ARG A 80 -13.83 -13.61 3.21
CA ARG A 80 -14.48 -12.32 3.47
C ARG A 80 -13.43 -11.22 3.58
N CYS A 81 -13.85 -9.97 3.39
CA CYS A 81 -13.00 -8.80 3.57
C CYS A 81 -12.75 -8.49 5.05
N LEU A 82 -13.76 -8.65 5.92
CA LEU A 82 -13.62 -8.50 7.37
C LEU A 82 -13.07 -9.78 8.01
N ARG A 83 -11.91 -9.69 8.68
CA ARG A 83 -11.19 -10.82 9.28
C ARG A 83 -10.70 -10.51 10.69
N SER A 84 -10.44 -11.58 11.46
CA SER A 84 -9.79 -11.50 12.76
C SER A 84 -8.33 -11.13 12.61
N GLY A 85 -7.87 -10.18 13.42
CA GLY A 85 -6.45 -9.88 13.59
C GLY A 85 -5.69 -10.93 14.40
N MET A 86 -6.40 -11.86 15.05
CA MET A 86 -5.82 -13.02 15.72
C MET A 86 -5.83 -14.25 14.81
N VAL A 87 -4.82 -15.09 14.96
CA VAL A 87 -4.71 -16.43 14.38
C VAL A 87 -4.43 -17.44 15.46
N GLU A 88 -4.97 -18.64 15.28
CA GLU A 88 -4.61 -19.79 16.10
C GLU A 88 -3.26 -20.32 15.63
N ASP A 89 -2.35 -20.53 16.58
CA ASP A 89 -1.10 -21.25 16.35
C ASP A 89 -1.41 -22.73 16.09
N PRO A 90 -0.94 -23.31 14.96
CA PRO A 90 -1.26 -24.68 14.61
C PRO A 90 -0.62 -25.73 15.55
N ASP A 91 0.45 -25.37 16.26
CA ASP A 91 1.19 -26.28 17.13
C ASP A 91 0.70 -26.18 18.57
N THR A 92 0.39 -24.98 19.05
CA THR A 92 -0.01 -24.74 20.45
C THR A 92 -1.51 -24.52 20.66
N GLY A 93 -2.27 -24.21 19.60
CA GLY A 93 -3.67 -23.81 19.69
C GLY A 93 -3.90 -22.43 20.33
N GLU A 94 -2.82 -21.70 20.65
CA GLU A 94 -2.92 -20.38 21.28
C GLU A 94 -3.28 -19.31 20.25
N GLN A 95 -4.04 -18.30 20.68
CA GLN A 95 -4.35 -17.14 19.84
C GLN A 95 -3.17 -16.17 19.88
N LYS A 96 -2.58 -15.90 18.71
CA LYS A 96 -1.54 -14.89 18.53
C LYS A 96 -1.97 -13.83 17.53
N ALA A 97 -1.44 -12.62 17.70
CA ALA A 97 -1.62 -11.56 16.71
C ALA A 97 -1.04 -12.02 15.37
N ARG A 98 -1.79 -11.76 14.30
CA ARG A 98 -1.40 -12.15 12.94
C ARG A 98 -0.18 -11.36 12.45
N TRP A 99 -0.12 -10.08 12.82
CA TRP A 99 0.96 -9.13 12.55
C TRP A 99 0.95 -8.02 13.62
N ASP A 100 1.99 -7.18 13.61
CA ASP A 100 2.10 -6.00 14.48
C ASP A 100 0.86 -5.10 14.35
N GLY A 101 0.30 -4.72 15.50
CA GLY A 101 -0.90 -3.87 15.56
C GLY A 101 -2.24 -4.60 15.39
N TYR A 102 -2.25 -5.92 15.18
CA TYR A 102 -3.50 -6.70 15.00
C TYR A 102 -4.02 -7.34 16.30
N ASP A 103 -3.28 -7.25 17.41
CA ASP A 103 -3.63 -7.90 18.67
C ASP A 103 -5.00 -7.45 19.20
N GLY A 104 -5.89 -8.42 19.39
CA GLY A 104 -7.28 -8.20 19.82
C GLY A 104 -8.18 -7.47 18.81
N LYS A 105 -7.68 -7.11 17.63
CA LYS A 105 -8.38 -6.26 16.65
C LYS A 105 -8.99 -7.07 15.50
N VAL A 106 -9.77 -6.39 14.67
CA VAL A 106 -10.26 -6.90 13.39
C VAL A 106 -9.74 -6.02 12.27
N PHE A 107 -9.79 -6.51 11.03
CA PHE A 107 -9.38 -5.70 9.89
C PHE A 107 -10.24 -5.95 8.66
N VAL A 108 -10.34 -4.94 7.81
CA VAL A 108 -10.92 -5.04 6.47
C VAL A 108 -9.80 -5.08 5.45
N SER A 109 -9.66 -6.22 4.78
CA SER A 109 -8.73 -6.37 3.66
C SER A 109 -9.35 -5.78 2.39
N CYS A 110 -8.68 -4.79 1.83
CA CYS A 110 -9.15 -4.03 0.68
C CYS A 110 -8.21 -4.24 -0.52
N ARG A 111 -8.80 -4.48 -1.69
CA ARG A 111 -8.06 -4.65 -2.94
C ARG A 111 -8.84 -4.05 -4.10
N ARG A 112 -8.24 -3.09 -4.80
CA ARG A 112 -8.75 -2.53 -6.04
C ARG A 112 -7.91 -3.01 -7.21
N LYS A 113 -8.48 -3.86 -8.07
CA LYS A 113 -7.85 -4.27 -9.33
C LYS A 113 -7.93 -3.12 -10.33
N VAL A 114 -6.84 -2.88 -11.06
CA VAL A 114 -6.77 -1.93 -12.17
C VAL A 114 -6.50 -2.65 -13.47
N GLN A 115 -6.90 -2.05 -14.58
CA GLN A 115 -6.69 -2.64 -15.91
C GLN A 115 -5.24 -2.45 -16.38
N SER A 116 -4.63 -1.33 -16.00
CA SER A 116 -3.25 -0.97 -16.32
C SER A 116 -2.54 -0.45 -15.07
N PRO A 117 -1.23 -0.69 -14.89
CA PRO A 117 -0.47 -0.10 -13.79
C PRO A 117 -0.42 1.44 -13.85
N HIS A 118 -0.67 2.03 -15.02
CA HIS A 118 -0.67 3.48 -15.24
C HIS A 118 -2.08 4.09 -15.26
N GLU A 119 -3.10 3.35 -14.81
CA GLU A 119 -4.45 3.90 -14.67
C GLU A 119 -4.40 5.16 -13.80
N PRO A 120 -4.95 6.31 -14.25
CA PRO A 120 -4.83 7.55 -13.51
C PRO A 120 -5.75 7.54 -12.29
N ASN A 121 -5.16 7.82 -11.12
CA ASN A 121 -5.91 8.09 -9.89
C ASN A 121 -6.94 7.02 -9.45
N PRO A 122 -6.58 5.71 -9.47
CA PRO A 122 -7.49 4.64 -9.10
C PRO A 122 -7.76 4.62 -7.60
N VAL A 123 -6.93 5.23 -6.76
CA VAL A 123 -7.27 5.50 -5.38
C VAL A 123 -7.07 6.98 -5.12
N GLN A 124 -8.03 7.64 -4.50
CA GLN A 124 -7.88 9.03 -4.07
C GLN A 124 -7.09 9.04 -2.76
N ILE A 125 -5.85 9.54 -2.78
CA ILE A 125 -5.01 9.63 -1.58
C ILE A 125 -4.86 11.11 -1.26
N ILE A 126 -5.43 11.53 -0.14
CA ILE A 126 -5.61 12.95 0.18
C ILE A 126 -5.17 13.29 1.61
N ASP A 127 -4.81 14.55 1.81
CA ASP A 127 -4.48 15.08 3.13
C ASP A 127 -5.74 15.24 4.00
N GLY A 128 -5.55 15.29 5.32
CA GLY A 128 -6.60 15.64 6.28
C GLY A 128 -6.90 17.14 6.33
N ILE A 129 -5.98 17.96 5.81
CA ILE A 129 -6.07 19.42 5.84
C ILE A 129 -6.48 19.93 4.46
N ARG A 130 -7.51 20.77 4.41
CA ARG A 130 -7.95 21.41 3.16
C ARG A 130 -6.92 22.43 2.68
N GLY A 131 -6.67 22.42 1.37
CA GLY A 131 -5.81 23.38 0.70
C GLY A 131 -6.41 24.80 0.63
N PRO A 132 -5.76 25.70 -0.12
CA PRO A 132 -6.31 27.03 -0.40
C PRO A 132 -7.63 26.94 -1.18
N VAL A 133 -8.35 28.06 -1.25
CA VAL A 133 -9.54 28.19 -2.09
C VAL A 133 -9.12 28.09 -3.55
N ASP A 134 -9.75 27.19 -4.27
CA ASP A 134 -9.67 27.09 -5.71
C ASP A 134 -10.39 28.30 -6.34
N PRO A 135 -9.71 29.13 -7.14
CA PRO A 135 -10.29 30.34 -7.72
C PRO A 135 -11.38 30.05 -8.76
N GLU A 136 -11.39 28.87 -9.39
CA GLU A 136 -12.40 28.50 -10.38
C GLU A 136 -13.65 27.92 -9.71
N THR A 137 -13.47 27.04 -8.72
CA THR A 137 -14.60 26.33 -8.11
C THR A 137 -15.10 26.95 -6.80
N GLY A 138 -14.35 27.88 -6.21
CA GLY A 138 -14.62 28.48 -4.90
C GLY A 138 -14.52 27.49 -3.73
N LYS A 139 -14.11 26.24 -3.98
CA LYS A 139 -14.02 25.18 -2.97
C LYS A 139 -12.62 25.12 -2.38
N ARG A 140 -12.50 24.54 -1.19
CA ARG A 140 -11.19 24.19 -0.59
C ARG A 140 -10.97 22.68 -0.69
N PRO A 141 -10.38 22.16 -1.78
CA PRO A 141 -10.18 20.72 -1.94
C PRO A 141 -9.14 20.20 -0.93
N TYR A 142 -9.17 18.90 -0.66
CA TYR A 142 -8.05 18.26 0.02
C TYR A 142 -6.90 18.08 -0.98
N PRO A 143 -5.67 18.48 -0.65
CA PRO A 143 -4.50 18.21 -1.48
C PRO A 143 -4.34 16.70 -1.68
N ARG A 144 -3.95 16.30 -2.89
CA ARG A 144 -3.53 14.92 -3.14
C ARG A 144 -2.15 14.70 -2.57
N LEU A 145 -1.99 13.61 -1.84
CA LEU A 145 -0.71 13.21 -1.29
C LEU A 145 0.11 12.45 -2.33
N LYS A 146 1.42 12.61 -2.26
CA LYS A 146 2.44 11.84 -2.96
C LYS A 146 3.14 10.94 -1.94
N GLU A 147 3.84 9.93 -2.44
CA GLU A 147 4.63 9.03 -1.59
C GLU A 147 5.68 9.78 -0.76
N SER A 148 6.30 10.81 -1.36
CA SER A 148 7.28 11.68 -0.71
C SER A 148 6.74 12.45 0.50
N ASP A 149 5.42 12.59 0.65
CA ASP A 149 4.83 13.30 1.79
C ASP A 149 4.95 12.48 3.09
N GLY A 150 5.25 11.19 3.03
CA GLY A 150 5.54 10.35 4.20
C GLY A 150 4.36 10.14 5.16
N LYS A 151 3.14 10.55 4.77
CA LYS A 151 1.93 10.49 5.62
C LYS A 151 1.19 9.15 5.54
N ILE A 152 1.36 8.41 4.45
CA ILE A 152 0.66 7.14 4.20
C ILE A 152 1.67 6.00 4.38
N TYR A 153 1.71 5.45 5.59
CA TYR A 153 2.60 4.35 5.97
C TYR A 153 1.86 3.33 6.85
N ALA A 154 2.44 2.14 7.01
CA ALA A 154 1.87 1.11 7.89
C ALA A 154 1.95 1.57 9.35
N GLY A 155 0.80 1.78 9.98
CA GLY A 155 0.66 2.41 11.30
C GLY A 155 -0.03 3.77 11.28
N ALA A 156 -0.13 4.43 10.12
CA ALA A 156 -0.82 5.72 10.02
C ALA A 156 -2.32 5.59 10.31
N LYS A 157 -2.90 6.61 10.93
CA LYS A 157 -4.36 6.73 11.10
C LYS A 157 -4.98 7.35 9.87
N VAL A 158 -6.03 6.76 9.34
CA VAL A 158 -6.70 7.21 8.11
C VAL A 158 -8.22 7.13 8.23
N ASN A 159 -8.90 7.95 7.44
CA ASN A 159 -10.28 7.68 7.04
C ASN A 159 -10.25 7.04 5.65
N ALA A 160 -11.12 6.07 5.38
CA ALA A 160 -11.12 5.33 4.13
C ALA A 160 -12.55 5.20 3.57
N ILE A 161 -12.70 5.37 2.26
CA ILE A 161 -13.91 5.00 1.54
C ILE A 161 -13.66 3.64 0.90
N ILE A 162 -14.48 2.67 1.28
CA ILE A 162 -14.42 1.30 0.77
C ILE A 162 -15.72 0.92 0.10
N ARG A 163 -15.64 0.01 -0.87
CA ARG A 163 -16.81 -0.58 -1.53
C ARG A 163 -16.82 -2.08 -1.32
N ILE A 164 -17.81 -2.57 -0.57
CA ILE A 164 -18.01 -4.00 -0.32
C ILE A 164 -18.83 -4.59 -1.46
N TYR A 165 -18.41 -5.71 -2.01
CA TYR A 165 -19.08 -6.38 -3.13
C TYR A 165 -18.90 -7.90 -3.09
N ALA A 166 -19.86 -8.61 -3.67
CA ALA A 166 -19.80 -10.06 -3.84
C ALA A 166 -18.97 -10.42 -5.09
N TYR A 167 -18.16 -11.47 -4.97
CA TYR A 167 -17.51 -12.10 -6.11
C TYR A 167 -18.14 -13.49 -6.34
N ASN A 168 -18.90 -13.60 -7.43
CA ASN A 168 -19.49 -14.85 -7.86
C ASN A 168 -18.49 -15.64 -8.72
N GLY A 169 -17.58 -16.35 -8.05
CA GLY A 169 -16.52 -17.11 -8.71
C GLY A 169 -16.95 -18.37 -9.45
N ALA A 170 -18.20 -18.85 -9.29
CA ALA A 170 -18.63 -20.12 -9.90
C ALA A 170 -18.50 -20.12 -11.44
N LYS A 171 -18.67 -18.95 -12.08
CA LYS A 171 -18.49 -18.78 -13.53
C LYS A 171 -17.05 -19.02 -13.99
N ASP A 172 -16.09 -18.80 -13.11
CA ASP A 172 -14.66 -18.86 -13.39
C ASP A 172 -13.99 -20.09 -12.73
N GLY A 173 -14.78 -21.04 -12.20
CA GLY A 173 -14.26 -22.18 -11.41
C GLY A 173 -13.64 -21.77 -10.07
N ASN A 174 -13.91 -20.55 -9.59
CA ASN A 174 -13.34 -19.99 -8.37
C ASN A 174 -14.34 -20.02 -7.21
N PRO A 175 -13.87 -20.09 -5.95
CA PRO A 175 -14.76 -19.96 -4.80
C PRO A 175 -15.41 -18.58 -4.70
N HIS A 176 -16.66 -18.53 -4.23
CA HIS A 176 -17.35 -17.28 -3.88
C HIS A 176 -16.62 -16.52 -2.77
N ARG A 177 -16.66 -15.19 -2.84
CA ARG A 177 -16.02 -14.28 -1.86
C ARG A 177 -16.88 -13.06 -1.59
N ILE A 178 -16.63 -12.40 -0.47
CA ILE A 178 -17.03 -11.01 -0.24
C ILE A 178 -15.76 -10.19 -0.13
N ASN A 179 -15.57 -9.25 -1.05
CA ASN A 179 -14.38 -8.42 -1.13
C ASN A 179 -14.71 -6.97 -0.75
N ALA A 180 -13.67 -6.20 -0.49
CA ALA A 180 -13.75 -4.74 -0.38
C ALA A 180 -12.76 -4.12 -1.36
N SER A 181 -13.21 -3.14 -2.14
CA SER A 181 -12.36 -2.26 -2.94
C SER A 181 -12.02 -1.02 -2.12
N ILE A 182 -10.80 -0.50 -2.27
CA ILE A 182 -10.39 0.78 -1.71
C ILE A 182 -10.61 1.88 -2.74
N GLU A 183 -11.37 2.92 -2.38
CA GLU A 183 -11.73 4.02 -3.29
C GLU A 183 -10.97 5.30 -2.93
N ALA A 184 -10.87 5.60 -1.63
CA ALA A 184 -10.17 6.77 -1.14
C ALA A 184 -9.54 6.51 0.24
N VAL A 185 -8.42 7.18 0.51
CA VAL A 185 -7.73 7.24 1.79
C VAL A 185 -7.43 8.70 2.11
N GLN A 186 -7.85 9.14 3.28
CA GLN A 186 -7.55 10.45 3.83
C GLN A 186 -6.66 10.29 5.06
N PHE A 187 -5.55 11.01 5.09
CA PHE A 187 -4.70 11.06 6.28
C PHE A 187 -5.46 11.67 7.47
N ALA A 188 -5.52 10.95 8.59
CA ALA A 188 -6.19 11.40 9.80
C ALA A 188 -5.21 11.63 10.96
N GLY A 189 -4.00 11.08 10.89
CA GLY A 189 -2.95 11.35 11.86
C GLY A 189 -1.83 10.32 11.85
N HIS A 190 -0.78 10.60 12.61
CA HIS A 190 0.30 9.66 12.84
C HIS A 190 -0.10 8.61 13.87
N GLY A 191 0.29 7.36 13.62
CA GLY A 191 0.26 6.28 14.60
C GLY A 191 1.61 5.56 14.65
N GLU A 192 1.67 4.50 15.46
CA GLU A 192 2.87 3.67 15.64
C GLU A 192 3.21 2.93 14.35
N LYS A 193 4.44 3.10 13.86
CA LYS A 193 4.91 2.44 12.63
C LYS A 193 4.98 0.93 12.83
N PHE A 194 4.42 0.18 11.89
CA PHE A 194 4.53 -1.28 11.85
C PHE A 194 5.79 -1.74 11.12
N GLY A 195 6.29 -2.93 11.48
CA GLY A 195 7.46 -3.54 10.90
C GLY A 195 8.75 -3.24 11.66
N ALA A 196 9.86 -3.79 11.18
CA ALA A 196 11.16 -3.63 11.81
C ALA A 196 11.53 -2.14 11.90
N LYS A 197 12.09 -1.74 13.05
CA LYS A 197 12.72 -0.42 13.19
C LYS A 197 13.77 -0.27 12.09
N PRO A 198 13.94 0.93 11.50
CA PRO A 198 15.06 1.19 10.62
C PRO A 198 16.35 0.71 11.26
N VAL A 199 17.22 0.07 10.48
CA VAL A 199 18.55 -0.33 10.96
C VAL A 199 19.27 0.96 11.33
N ASP A 200 19.75 1.02 12.57
CA ASP A 200 20.62 2.11 13.01
C ASP A 200 21.99 1.89 12.37
N VAL A 201 22.20 2.51 11.21
CA VAL A 201 23.41 2.32 10.40
C VAL A 201 24.66 2.79 11.12
N ASP A 202 24.54 3.83 11.95
CA ASP A 202 25.64 4.41 12.72
C ASP A 202 26.11 3.44 13.82
N SER A 203 25.21 2.58 14.32
CA SER A 203 25.55 1.51 15.25
C SER A 203 25.84 0.17 14.56
N ALA A 204 25.42 -0.01 13.30
CA ALA A 204 25.47 -1.30 12.60
C ALA A 204 26.67 -1.45 11.67
N PHE A 205 27.28 -0.34 11.24
CA PHE A 205 28.45 -0.35 10.37
C PHE A 205 29.60 0.40 11.04
N ASP A 206 30.79 -0.21 10.98
CA ASP A 206 32.04 0.48 11.25
C ASP A 206 32.49 1.26 10.01
N GLU A 207 33.32 2.28 10.21
CA GLU A 207 33.99 2.99 9.12
C GLU A 207 34.87 2.02 8.32
N VAL A 208 34.77 2.06 6.99
CA VAL A 208 35.57 1.19 6.11
C VAL A 208 36.96 1.78 5.96
N GLU A 209 37.94 1.17 6.61
CA GLU A 209 39.35 1.57 6.50
C GLU A 209 39.85 1.50 5.05
N GLY A 210 40.49 2.57 4.57
CA GLY A 210 41.11 2.62 3.25
C GLY A 210 40.22 3.08 2.10
N LEU A 211 38.98 3.52 2.36
CA LEU A 211 38.20 4.29 1.39
C LEU A 211 38.84 5.68 1.23
N MET A 212 39.79 5.81 0.31
CA MET A 212 40.28 7.10 -0.12
C MET A 212 39.20 7.77 -0.98
N GLU A 213 38.75 8.96 -0.55
CA GLU A 213 37.96 9.88 -1.34
C GLU A 213 38.86 10.48 -2.45
N ASP A 214 39.26 9.65 -3.41
CA ASP A 214 40.02 10.11 -4.56
C ASP A 214 39.07 10.88 -5.46
N GLY A 215 39.02 12.19 -5.20
CA GLY A 215 38.25 13.16 -5.93
C GLY A 215 38.42 12.98 -7.42
N PHE A 216 37.28 12.92 -8.12
CA PHE A 216 37.18 13.21 -9.54
C PHE A 216 37.77 14.61 -9.80
N SER A 217 39.09 14.71 -10.01
CA SER A 217 39.70 15.93 -10.53
C SER A 217 39.39 15.98 -12.02
N ASP A 218 38.43 16.82 -12.40
CA ASP A 218 38.18 17.18 -13.80
C ASP A 218 39.47 17.77 -14.40
N GLY A 219 40.10 17.00 -15.28
CA GLY A 219 41.35 17.35 -15.94
C GLY A 219 41.15 18.44 -16.99
N SER A 220 40.97 19.69 -16.55
CA SER A 220 41.13 20.88 -17.40
C SER A 220 42.40 21.65 -16.99
N GLY A 221 43.56 21.05 -17.28
CA GLY A 221 44.88 21.66 -17.09
C GLY A 221 45.48 22.08 -18.43
N ALA A 222 45.35 23.37 -18.75
CA ALA A 222 45.90 24.01 -19.94
C ALA A 222 47.44 23.80 -20.08
N GLN A 223 47.88 23.43 -21.29
CA GLN A 223 49.29 23.54 -21.69
C GLN A 223 49.66 25.03 -21.79
N GLN A 224 50.38 25.55 -20.80
CA GLN A 224 51.23 26.73 -20.97
C GLN A 224 52.65 26.27 -21.26
N GLY A 225 53.11 26.60 -22.46
CA GLY A 225 54.48 26.39 -22.89
C GLY A 225 55.45 27.20 -22.06
N GLN A 226 56.60 26.59 -21.77
CA GLN A 226 57.82 27.32 -21.48
C GLN A 226 58.95 26.72 -22.31
N SER A 227 59.42 27.58 -23.20
CA SER A 227 60.74 27.56 -23.84
C SER A 227 61.85 27.35 -22.83
N ASN A 228 62.85 26.54 -23.18
CA ASN A 228 64.22 26.89 -22.85
C ASN A 228 65.20 26.37 -23.90
N SER A 229 66.17 27.25 -24.15
CA SER A 229 67.18 27.29 -25.19
C SER A 229 68.41 26.44 -24.90
N ALA A 230 69.06 26.04 -26.01
CA ALA A 230 70.47 25.73 -26.20
C ALA A 230 71.05 24.49 -25.50
N ILE A 231 71.68 23.61 -26.30
CA ILE A 231 73.15 23.42 -26.38
C ILE A 231 73.45 22.56 -27.63
N ASP A 232 74.29 23.13 -28.51
CA ASP A 232 75.44 22.61 -29.29
C ASP A 232 75.47 21.11 -29.66
N ASP A 233 75.58 20.71 -30.92
CA ASP A 233 76.70 20.83 -31.90
C ASP A 233 77.33 19.44 -32.12
N GLU A 234 77.91 19.27 -33.31
CA GLU A 234 78.67 18.13 -33.83
C GLU A 234 77.98 16.87 -34.41
N LEU A 235 78.07 16.84 -35.76
CA LEU A 235 78.72 15.81 -36.60
C LEU A 235 77.92 14.62 -37.15
N LEU A 236 77.84 14.67 -38.50
CA LEU A 236 77.61 13.66 -39.55
C LEU A 236 76.16 13.38 -39.98
#